data_AF-A0A950NKD0-F1
#
_entry.id   AF-A0A950NKD0-F1
#
_cell.length_a   1.000
_cell.length_b   1.000
_cell.length_c   1.000
_cell.angle_alpha   90.00
_cell.angle_beta   90.00
_cell.angle_gamma   90.00
#
_symmetry.space_group_name_H-M   'P 1'
#
loop_
_entity.id
_entity.type
_entity.pdbx_description
1 polymer ?
#
loop_
_entity_poly.entity_id
_entity_poly.type
_entity_poly.pdbx_seq_one_letter_code
_entity_poly.pdbx_strand_id
1 'polypeptide(L)'
;ALGTDLPYELEVLDAPVGGTISSTDSALFHACADFLHATDPDAILLPTLCTGFTDSHYLRAAFGSVAYGFWPSFSTPYEVWSSTVHGHNERVHVDDLAHATAFQIAVCRALLKQTGP
;
A
#
# COMPACT_ATOMS: atom_id res chain seq x y z
N ALA A 1 24.97 2.73 -21.25
CA ALA A 1 24.69 1.48 -21.99
C ALA A 1 26.02 0.81 -22.32
N LEU A 2 26.09 -0.52 -22.32
CA LEU A 2 27.32 -1.31 -22.46
C LEU A 2 27.95 -1.32 -23.88
N GLY A 3 27.45 -0.52 -24.83
CA GLY A 3 27.87 -0.56 -26.23
C GLY A 3 27.32 -1.78 -26.98
N THR A 4 27.59 -1.87 -28.29
CA THR A 4 27.16 -2.98 -29.17
C THR A 4 28.27 -4.00 -29.43
N ASP A 5 29.47 -3.76 -28.89
CA ASP A 5 30.71 -4.38 -29.38
C ASP A 5 31.29 -5.39 -28.38
N LEU A 6 30.57 -5.61 -27.27
CA LEU A 6 30.91 -6.56 -26.21
C LEU A 6 29.98 -7.78 -26.29
N PRO A 7 30.52 -9.01 -26.36
CA PRO A 7 29.70 -10.22 -26.27
C PRO A 7 29.14 -10.37 -24.85
N TYR A 8 27.85 -10.66 -24.75
CA TYR A 8 27.16 -10.95 -23.49
C TYR A 8 26.08 -12.01 -23.69
N GLU A 9 25.74 -12.72 -22.61
CA GLU A 9 24.62 -13.66 -22.53
C GLU A 9 23.55 -13.06 -21.61
N LEU A 10 22.28 -13.13 -22.02
CA LEU A 10 21.14 -12.71 -21.21
C LEU A 10 20.33 -13.94 -20.84
N GLU A 11 20.12 -14.12 -19.54
CA GLU A 11 19.20 -15.11 -19.00
C GLU A 11 18.09 -14.41 -18.21
N VAL A 12 16.85 -14.84 -18.43
CA VAL A 12 15.71 -14.43 -17.62
C VAL A 12 15.52 -15.50 -16.56
N LEU A 13 15.90 -15.19 -15.31
CA LEU A 13 15.86 -16.14 -14.20
C LEU A 13 14.42 -16.54 -13.83
N ASP A 14 13.50 -15.58 -13.86
CA ASP A 14 12.09 -15.77 -13.52
C ASP A 14 11.19 -15.27 -14.65
N ALA A 15 10.17 -16.06 -15.00
CA ALA A 15 9.17 -15.63 -15.96
C ALA A 15 8.46 -14.36 -15.43
N PRO A 16 8.22 -13.34 -16.28
CA PRO A 16 7.51 -12.15 -15.86
C PRO A 16 6.11 -12.51 -15.35
N VAL A 17 5.83 -12.19 -14.10
CA VAL A 17 4.50 -12.34 -13.51
C VAL A 17 3.79 -10.99 -13.62
N GLY A 18 2.56 -11.00 -14.12
CA GLY A 18 1.76 -9.79 -14.25
C GLY A 18 1.46 -9.12 -12.91
N GLY A 19 1.10 -7.84 -12.97
CA GLY A 19 0.52 -7.13 -11.84
C GLY A 19 -0.77 -7.82 -11.38
N THR A 20 -1.09 -7.65 -10.11
CA THR A 20 -2.19 -8.36 -9.46
C THR A 20 -2.98 -7.32 -8.67
N ILE A 21 -4.31 -7.43 -8.58
CA ILE A 21 -5.20 -6.42 -7.94
C ILE A 21 -6.19 -7.08 -6.96
N SER A 22 -6.73 -6.30 -6.02
CA SER A 22 -7.95 -6.65 -5.27
C SER A 22 -9.05 -5.64 -5.61
N SER A 23 -10.30 -6.07 -5.48
CA SER A 23 -11.47 -5.19 -5.73
C SER A 23 -11.55 -4.04 -4.73
N THR A 24 -11.97 -2.87 -5.19
CA THR A 24 -12.37 -1.73 -4.34
C THR A 24 -13.76 -1.91 -3.74
N ASP A 25 -14.57 -2.83 -4.27
CA ASP A 25 -15.79 -3.31 -3.62
C ASP A 25 -15.41 -4.41 -2.61
N SER A 26 -14.96 -3.98 -1.43
CA SER A 26 -14.54 -4.88 -0.35
C SER A 26 -14.64 -4.24 1.02
N ALA A 27 -14.82 -5.08 2.05
CA ALA A 27 -14.87 -4.68 3.45
C ALA A 27 -13.69 -3.78 3.87
N LEU A 28 -12.49 -4.11 3.41
CA LEU A 28 -11.27 -3.35 3.70
C LEU A 28 -11.32 -1.95 3.07
N PHE A 29 -11.84 -1.81 1.85
CA PHE A 29 -11.90 -0.52 1.14
C PHE A 29 -12.91 0.39 1.82
N HIS A 30 -14.07 -0.16 2.17
CA HIS A 30 -15.09 0.58 2.92
C HIS A 30 -14.59 1.01 4.29
N ALA A 31 -13.87 0.15 5.02
CA ALA A 31 -13.27 0.54 6.30
C ALA A 31 -12.24 1.68 6.14
N CYS A 32 -11.48 1.71 5.03
CA CYS A 32 -10.61 2.85 4.72
C CYS A 32 -11.41 4.12 4.44
N ALA A 33 -12.47 4.02 3.65
CA ALA A 33 -13.33 5.16 3.32
C ALA A 33 -14.02 5.74 4.57
N ASP A 34 -14.55 4.87 5.44
CA ASP A 34 -15.20 5.26 6.69
C ASP A 34 -14.23 5.97 7.63
N PHE A 35 -13.01 5.44 7.79
CA PHE A 35 -11.98 6.09 8.60
C PHE A 35 -11.58 7.46 8.04
N LEU A 36 -11.39 7.53 6.71
CA LEU A 36 -11.03 8.77 6.05
C LEU A 36 -12.13 9.82 6.23
N HIS A 37 -13.39 9.48 5.98
CA HIS A 37 -14.53 10.38 6.14
C HIS A 37 -14.72 10.85 7.60
N ALA A 38 -14.43 9.99 8.58
CA ALA A 38 -14.48 10.38 9.99
C ALA A 38 -13.34 11.34 10.40
N THR A 39 -12.22 11.30 9.67
CA THR A 39 -11.04 12.14 9.93
C THR A 39 -11.13 13.47 9.17
N ASP A 40 -11.56 13.41 7.91
CA ASP A 40 -11.76 14.52 7.00
C ASP A 40 -12.97 14.21 6.09
N PRO A 41 -14.15 14.81 6.36
CA PRO A 41 -15.37 14.55 5.60
C PRO A 41 -15.31 14.94 4.12
N ASP A 42 -14.41 15.86 3.76
CA ASP A 42 -14.24 16.36 2.39
C ASP A 42 -13.18 15.55 1.61
N ALA A 43 -12.44 14.66 2.29
CA ALA A 43 -11.42 13.85 1.66
C ALA A 43 -12.00 12.76 0.73
N ILE A 44 -11.29 12.50 -0.37
CA ILE A 44 -11.66 11.50 -1.37
C ILE A 44 -10.64 10.36 -1.34
N LEU A 45 -11.12 9.13 -1.15
CA LEU A 45 -10.29 7.94 -1.26
C LEU A 45 -10.11 7.56 -2.72
N LEU A 46 -8.84 7.51 -3.19
CA LEU A 46 -8.50 7.14 -4.55
C LEU A 46 -7.74 5.80 -4.59
N PRO A 47 -8.15 4.83 -5.42
CA PRO A 47 -7.37 3.61 -5.62
C PRO A 47 -6.15 3.90 -6.49
N THR A 48 -4.99 3.38 -6.08
CA THR A 48 -3.72 3.53 -6.81
C THR A 48 -3.08 2.17 -7.07
N LEU A 49 -2.36 2.06 -8.19
CA LEU A 49 -1.54 0.88 -8.49
C LEU A 49 -0.09 1.11 -8.03
N CYS A 50 0.40 0.24 -7.15
CA CYS A 50 1.81 0.21 -6.77
C CYS A 50 2.64 -0.39 -7.91
N THR A 51 3.67 0.33 -8.36
CA THR A 51 4.62 -0.16 -9.37
C THR A 51 5.75 -1.02 -8.78
N GLY A 52 5.96 -0.91 -7.46
CA GLY A 52 6.87 -1.77 -6.71
C GLY A 52 6.23 -3.10 -6.29
N PHE A 53 7.07 -4.00 -5.77
CA PHE A 53 6.64 -5.28 -5.23
C PHE A 53 6.16 -5.15 -3.78
N THR A 54 5.13 -5.90 -3.41
CA THR A 54 4.66 -6.04 -2.02
C THR A 54 4.20 -7.48 -1.75
N ASP A 55 4.25 -7.91 -0.49
CA ASP A 55 3.77 -9.22 -0.06
C ASP A 55 2.27 -9.45 -0.33
N SER A 56 1.50 -8.39 -0.62
CA SER A 56 0.11 -8.51 -1.09
C SER A 56 -0.02 -9.43 -2.31
N HIS A 57 1.00 -9.51 -3.18
CA HIS A 57 1.04 -10.48 -4.27
C HIS A 57 0.86 -11.92 -3.75
N TYR A 58 1.70 -12.34 -2.80
CA TYR A 58 1.66 -13.69 -2.25
C TYR A 58 0.41 -13.94 -1.40
N LEU A 59 -0.03 -12.94 -0.62
CA LEU A 59 -1.25 -13.09 0.19
C LEU A 59 -2.48 -13.34 -0.67
N ARG A 60 -2.59 -12.66 -1.82
CA ARG A 60 -3.66 -12.92 -2.79
C ARG A 60 -3.54 -14.27 -3.45
N ALA A 61 -2.35 -14.60 -3.95
CA ALA A 61 -2.12 -15.85 -4.67
C ALA A 61 -2.36 -17.09 -3.79
N ALA A 62 -1.89 -17.06 -2.54
CA ALA A 62 -1.95 -18.21 -1.64
C ALA A 62 -3.32 -18.36 -0.96
N PHE A 63 -4.00 -17.26 -0.62
CA PHE A 63 -5.18 -17.29 0.25
C PHE A 63 -6.45 -16.68 -0.37
N GLY A 64 -6.37 -16.11 -1.58
CA GLY A 64 -7.50 -15.38 -2.17
C GLY A 64 -7.91 -14.14 -1.37
N SER A 65 -7.03 -13.63 -0.50
CA SER A 65 -7.34 -12.52 0.41
C SER A 65 -7.46 -11.19 -0.34
N VAL A 66 -8.30 -10.28 0.17
CA VAL A 66 -8.24 -8.86 -0.22
C VAL A 66 -6.99 -8.25 0.42
N ALA A 67 -6.07 -7.71 -0.39
CA ALA A 67 -4.82 -7.14 0.12
C ALA A 67 -4.37 -5.92 -0.70
N TYR A 68 -4.39 -4.75 -0.06
CA TYR A 68 -3.73 -3.52 -0.48
C TYR A 68 -3.41 -2.69 0.77
N GLY A 69 -2.45 -1.78 0.66
CA GLY A 69 -2.02 -0.91 1.75
C GLY A 69 -2.71 0.45 1.70
N PHE A 70 -3.02 0.99 2.89
CA PHE A 70 -3.38 2.39 3.09
C PHE A 70 -2.64 2.89 4.33
N TRP A 71 -2.05 4.08 4.24
CA TRP A 71 -1.34 4.72 5.34
C TRP A 71 -1.73 6.20 5.36
N PRO A 72 -2.54 6.66 6.33
CA PRO A 72 -2.87 8.06 6.44
C PRO A 72 -1.63 8.86 6.89
N SER A 73 -1.25 9.86 6.09
CA SER A 73 -0.14 10.77 6.37
C SER A 73 -0.58 12.18 6.04
N PHE A 74 -0.62 13.06 7.04
CA PHE A 74 -1.11 14.43 6.94
C PHE A 74 -0.04 15.46 7.27
N SER A 75 0.93 15.09 8.12
CA SER A 75 1.90 16.01 8.71
C SER A 75 3.24 16.00 7.96
N THR A 76 3.67 14.83 7.48
CA THR A 76 4.88 14.68 6.67
C THR A 76 4.60 15.21 5.27
N PRO A 77 5.31 16.26 4.81
CA PRO A 77 5.13 16.77 3.46
C PRO A 77 5.46 15.69 2.41
N TYR A 78 4.67 15.65 1.34
CA TYR A 78 4.83 14.64 0.30
C TYR A 78 6.22 14.68 -0.35
N GLU A 79 6.80 15.87 -0.55
CA GLU A 79 8.15 16.02 -1.09
C GLU A 79 9.22 15.44 -0.16
N VAL A 80 9.01 15.49 1.16
CA VAL A 80 9.91 14.87 2.12
C VAL A 80 9.80 13.36 2.06
N TRP A 81 8.57 12.83 2.07
CA TRP A 81 8.35 11.39 2.01
C TRP A 81 8.90 10.79 0.71
N SER A 82 8.49 11.34 -0.44
CA SER A 82 8.86 10.83 -1.77
C SER A 82 10.36 10.90 -2.07
N SER A 83 11.09 11.86 -1.49
CA SER A 83 12.54 11.97 -1.68
C SER A 83 13.37 11.14 -0.70
N THR A 84 12.76 10.66 0.39
CA THR A 84 13.50 9.96 1.47
C THR A 84 13.12 8.51 1.66
N VAL A 85 11.99 8.04 1.10
CA VAL A 85 11.62 6.62 1.12
C VAL A 85 12.74 5.76 0.52
N HIS A 86 13.13 4.69 1.22
CA HIS A 86 14.29 3.83 0.90
C HIS A 86 15.65 4.54 0.92
N GLY A 87 15.73 5.74 1.49
CA GLY A 87 16.94 6.54 1.60
C GLY A 87 17.59 6.50 2.98
N HIS A 88 18.80 7.06 3.11
CA HIS A 88 19.56 7.08 4.37
C HIS A 88 18.87 7.88 5.49
N ASN A 89 18.02 8.86 5.14
CA ASN A 89 17.33 9.72 6.09
C ASN A 89 15.80 9.60 5.94
N GLU A 90 15.34 8.38 5.69
CA GLU A 90 13.93 8.01 5.72
C GLU A 90 13.33 8.37 7.08
N ARG A 91 12.25 9.17 7.08
CA ARG A 91 11.59 9.64 8.29
C ARG A 91 10.15 10.01 8.03
N VAL A 92 9.38 10.03 9.11
CA VAL A 92 7.98 10.45 9.14
C VAL A 92 7.75 11.30 10.39
N HIS A 93 6.80 12.22 10.33
CA HIS A 93 6.34 12.96 11.50
C HIS A 93 5.66 12.02 12.49
N VAL A 94 5.88 12.23 13.80
CA VAL A 94 5.34 11.37 14.86
C VAL A 94 3.80 11.34 14.85
N ASP A 95 3.16 12.43 14.44
CA ASP A 95 1.71 12.47 14.35
C ASP A 95 1.19 11.52 13.27
N ASP A 96 1.87 11.35 12.14
CA ASP A 96 1.43 10.40 11.11
C ASP A 96 1.54 8.95 11.59
N LEU A 97 2.54 8.64 12.43
CA LEU A 97 2.61 7.34 13.09
C LEU A 97 1.39 7.11 14.01
N ALA A 98 0.97 8.15 14.75
CA ALA A 98 -0.22 8.07 15.60
C ALA A 98 -1.51 7.90 14.76
N HIS A 99 -1.67 8.65 13.67
CA HIS A 99 -2.81 8.52 12.76
C HIS A 99 -2.87 7.14 12.10
N ALA A 100 -1.73 6.63 11.61
CA ALA A 100 -1.65 5.31 11.00
C ALA A 100 -1.95 4.19 12.00
N THR A 101 -1.48 4.33 13.25
CA THR A 101 -1.81 3.38 14.32
C THR A 101 -3.31 3.39 14.62
N ALA A 102 -3.91 4.57 14.74
CA ALA A 102 -5.35 4.70 14.96
C ALA A 102 -6.17 4.08 13.81
N PHE A 103 -5.74 4.31 12.57
CA PHE A 103 -6.31 3.69 11.38
C PHE A 103 -6.24 2.16 11.44
N GLN A 104 -5.06 1.59 11.70
CA GLN A 104 -4.90 0.13 11.75
C GLN A 104 -5.82 -0.50 12.80
N ILE A 105 -5.92 0.10 13.99
CA ILE A 105 -6.83 -0.35 15.04
C ILE A 105 -8.29 -0.23 14.60
N ALA A 106 -8.67 0.88 13.95
CA ALA A 106 -10.03 1.10 13.48
C ALA A 106 -10.45 0.06 12.43
N VAL A 107 -9.60 -0.21 11.45
CA VAL A 107 -9.85 -1.23 10.41
C VAL A 107 -9.96 -2.62 11.02
N CYS A 108 -9.04 -3.02 11.91
CA CYS A 108 -9.15 -4.32 12.58
C CYS A 108 -10.48 -4.46 13.34
N ARG A 109 -10.93 -3.42 14.04
CA ARG A 109 -12.22 -3.42 14.74
C ARG A 109 -13.41 -3.48 13.79
N ALA A 110 -13.34 -2.77 12.66
CA ALA A 110 -14.40 -2.77 11.66
C ALA A 110 -14.57 -4.16 11.05
N LEU A 111 -13.45 -4.80 10.66
CA LEU A 111 -13.46 -6.13 10.07
C LEU A 111 -13.90 -7.21 11.06
N LEU A 112 -13.47 -7.14 12.33
CA LEU A 112 -13.90 -8.08 13.37
C LEU A 112 -15.42 -8.07 13.59
N LYS A 113 -16.04 -6.89 13.55
CA LYS A 113 -17.50 -6.75 13.69
C LYS A 113 -18.26 -7.40 12.53
N GLN A 114 -17.69 -7.42 11.33
CA GLN A 114 -18.31 -8.03 10.14
C GLN A 114 -18.18 -9.56 10.13
N THR A 115 -17.20 -10.10 10.86
CA THR A 115 -16.96 -11.55 10.98
C THR A 115 -17.59 -12.18 12.23
N GLY A 116 -18.31 -11.40 13.05
CA GLY A 116 -19.06 -11.93 14.19
C GLY A 116 -20.32 -12.69 13.75
N PRO A 117 -20.86 -13.60 14.58
CA PRO A 117 -22.12 -14.29 14.32
C PRO A 117 -23.31 -13.32 14.18
#